data_AF-A0A957BQD4-F1
#
_entry.id   AF-A0A957BQD4-F1
#
_cell.length_a   1.000
_cell.length_b   1.000
_cell.length_c   1.000
_cell.angle_alpha   90.00
_cell.angle_beta   90.00
_cell.angle_gamma   90.00
#
_symmetry.space_group_name_H-M   'P 1'
#
loop_
_entity.id
_entity.type
_entity.pdbx_description
1 polymer ?
#
loop_
_entity_poly.entity_id
_entity_poly.type
_entity_poly.pdbx_seq_one_letter_code
_entity_poly.pdbx_strand_id
1 'polypeptide(L)'
;MDDEQRFQERPRGILYRLVQALTGILILACLISGYLGLRAIVWRRSADLPALLSSGLTIAFVVGLVLGGFYLIFGARGMRFVLNFNWMSVQLGLVFGMLLYGIANAITPLLPTYAREDFVARGLQGAVDGALIGAFAGAIVSLIDRKPVLLTRFGITRYTLLFLLVLIILAAIITIGNQPQISRNVAFWLFVPAVLILRLLVSVYDRWRDNRYVRWDDWDENLVE
;
A
#
# COMPACT_ATOMS: atom_id res chain seq x y z
N MET A 1 -2.66 -38.87 -5.05
CA MET A 1 -2.33 -37.45 -4.80
C MET A 1 -3.66 -36.69 -4.64
N ASP A 2 -4.58 -37.23 -3.82
CA ASP A 2 -6.02 -36.97 -3.94
C ASP A 2 -6.73 -36.68 -2.60
N ASP A 3 -6.00 -36.70 -1.49
CA ASP A 3 -6.56 -36.44 -0.15
C ASP A 3 -6.42 -34.97 0.29
N GLU A 4 -5.46 -34.22 -0.26
CA GLU A 4 -5.32 -32.78 0.03
C GLU A 4 -6.43 -31.94 -0.63
N GLN A 5 -7.03 -32.39 -1.73
CA GLN A 5 -8.12 -31.68 -2.39
C GLN A 5 -9.45 -31.82 -1.62
N ARG A 6 -9.67 -32.90 -0.85
CA ARG A 6 -10.92 -33.10 -0.09
C ARG A 6 -11.06 -32.22 1.14
N PHE A 7 -9.96 -31.66 1.66
CA PHE A 7 -10.02 -30.73 2.81
C PHE A 7 -10.37 -29.30 2.43
N GLN A 8 -10.41 -28.95 1.13
CA GLN A 8 -10.76 -27.60 0.68
C GLN A 8 -12.26 -27.36 0.42
N GLU A 9 -13.08 -28.43 0.36
CA GLU A 9 -14.49 -28.32 -0.05
C GLU A 9 -15.52 -28.45 1.09
N ARG A 10 -15.12 -28.33 2.37
CA ARG A 10 -16.15 -28.16 3.41
C ARG A 10 -16.73 -26.75 3.31
N PRO A 11 -18.05 -26.57 3.14
CA PRO A 11 -18.68 -25.26 3.20
C PRO A 11 -18.45 -24.70 4.61
N ARG A 12 -17.44 -23.84 4.75
CA ARG A 12 -17.16 -23.16 6.01
C ARG A 12 -18.39 -22.32 6.32
N GLY A 13 -19.14 -22.76 7.34
CA GLY A 13 -20.44 -22.21 7.71
C GLY A 13 -20.39 -20.71 7.97
N ILE A 14 -21.56 -20.07 7.94
CA ILE A 14 -21.71 -18.62 8.14
C ILE A 14 -21.00 -18.14 9.42
N LEU A 15 -21.03 -18.95 10.48
CA LEU A 15 -20.36 -18.66 11.75
C LEU A 15 -18.83 -18.52 11.60
N TYR A 16 -18.18 -19.41 10.84
CA TYR A 16 -16.73 -19.34 10.62
C TYR A 16 -16.34 -18.08 9.85
N ARG A 17 -17.15 -17.71 8.84
CA ARG A 17 -16.96 -16.49 8.05
C ARG A 17 -17.11 -15.23 8.91
N LEU A 18 -18.10 -15.22 9.80
CA LEU A 18 -18.33 -14.13 10.75
C LEU A 18 -17.16 -13.99 11.73
N VAL A 19 -16.69 -15.10 12.31
CA VAL A 19 -15.53 -15.10 13.20
C VAL A 19 -14.28 -14.59 12.48
N GLN A 20 -14.01 -15.07 11.26
CA GLN A 20 -12.87 -14.60 10.48
C GLN A 20 -12.96 -13.10 10.14
N ALA A 21 -14.16 -12.61 9.78
CA ALA A 21 -14.40 -11.19 9.54
C ALA A 21 -14.17 -10.36 10.81
N LEU A 22 -14.73 -10.77 11.95
CA LEU A 22 -14.54 -10.09 13.24
C LEU A 22 -13.07 -10.05 13.66
N THR A 23 -12.34 -11.16 13.52
CA THR A 23 -10.90 -11.20 13.80
C THR A 23 -10.13 -10.24 12.88
N GLY A 24 -10.50 -10.18 11.60
CA GLY A 24 -9.91 -9.22 10.66
C GLY A 24 -10.17 -7.76 11.07
N ILE A 25 -11.40 -7.43 11.47
CA ILE A 25 -11.77 -6.09 11.97
C ILE A 25 -11.00 -5.76 13.24
N LEU A 26 -10.87 -6.71 14.16
CA LEU A 26 -10.13 -6.52 15.41
C LEU A 26 -8.64 -6.25 15.15
N ILE A 27 -8.01 -7.03 14.27
CA ILE A 27 -6.60 -6.83 13.88
C ILE A 27 -6.44 -5.45 13.22
N LEU A 28 -7.35 -5.07 12.32
CA LEU A 28 -7.34 -3.76 11.68
C LEU A 28 -7.50 -2.62 12.70
N ALA A 29 -8.37 -2.81 13.70
CA ALA A 29 -8.58 -1.86 14.78
C ALA A 29 -7.33 -1.68 15.64
N CYS A 30 -6.70 -2.79 16.03
CA CYS A 30 -5.43 -2.74 16.74
C CYS A 30 -4.32 -2.05 15.91
N LEU A 31 -4.25 -2.33 14.61
CA LEU A 31 -3.24 -1.72 13.73
C LEU A 31 -3.45 -0.22 13.55
N ILE A 32 -4.65 0.22 13.18
CA ILE A 32 -4.96 1.63 12.92
C ILE A 32 -4.92 2.44 14.22
N SER A 33 -5.53 1.93 15.29
CA SER A 33 -5.48 2.57 16.60
C SER A 33 -4.06 2.59 17.15
N GLY A 34 -3.32 1.49 17.07
CA GLY A 34 -1.93 1.40 17.50
C GLY A 34 -1.03 2.38 16.74
N TYR A 35 -1.22 2.51 15.43
CA TYR A 35 -0.52 3.49 14.60
C TYR A 35 -0.82 4.94 15.03
N LEU A 36 -2.09 5.31 15.18
CA LEU A 36 -2.47 6.66 15.60
C LEU A 36 -2.01 6.97 17.02
N GLY A 37 -2.03 5.98 17.92
CA GLY A 37 -1.48 6.10 19.27
C GLY A 37 0.04 6.28 19.26
N LEU A 38 0.77 5.48 18.47
CA LEU A 38 2.21 5.63 18.27
C LEU A 38 2.52 7.03 17.72
N ARG A 39 1.75 7.50 16.75
CA ARG A 39 1.85 8.86 16.20
C ARG A 39 1.61 9.91 17.29
N ALA A 40 0.58 9.76 18.12
CA ALA A 40 0.32 10.68 19.22
C ALA A 40 1.51 10.79 20.20
N ILE A 41 2.11 9.65 20.56
CA ILE A 41 3.29 9.57 21.44
C ILE A 41 4.50 10.24 20.78
N VAL A 42 4.76 9.88 19.52
CA VAL A 42 5.91 10.35 18.74
C VAL A 42 5.84 11.86 18.49
N TRP A 43 4.64 12.41 18.36
CA TRP A 43 4.36 13.84 18.24
C TRP A 43 4.16 14.54 19.59
N ARG A 44 4.38 13.84 20.72
CA ARG A 44 4.24 14.33 22.09
C ARG A 44 2.89 14.97 22.39
N ARG A 45 1.83 14.55 21.69
CA ARG A 45 0.44 14.96 21.92
C ARG A 45 -0.27 13.95 22.81
N SER A 46 0.26 13.75 24.01
CA SER A 46 -0.30 12.80 24.99
C SER A 46 -1.74 13.16 25.38
N ALA A 47 -2.09 14.45 25.38
CA ALA A 47 -3.46 14.91 25.62
C ALA A 47 -4.45 14.46 24.52
N ASP A 48 -3.98 14.30 23.27
CA ASP A 48 -4.79 13.87 22.13
C ASP A 48 -4.84 12.33 22.00
N LEU A 49 -4.05 11.60 22.79
CA LEU A 49 -3.91 10.14 22.71
C LEU A 49 -5.26 9.39 22.80
N PRO A 50 -6.16 9.65 23.78
CA PRO A 50 -7.46 8.98 23.81
C PRO A 50 -8.35 9.33 22.61
N ALA A 51 -8.27 10.55 22.07
CA ALA A 51 -9.01 10.97 20.88
C ALA A 51 -8.46 10.28 19.61
N LEU A 52 -7.14 10.11 19.51
CA LEU A 52 -6.49 9.45 18.38
C LEU A 52 -6.69 7.92 18.41
N LEU A 53 -6.72 7.31 19.59
CA LEU A 53 -7.06 5.89 19.73
C LEU A 53 -8.53 5.63 19.38
N SER A 54 -9.45 6.43 19.91
CA SER A 54 -10.89 6.28 19.64
C SER A 54 -11.25 6.54 18.17
N SER A 55 -10.65 7.56 17.55
CA SER A 55 -10.81 7.80 16.10
C SER A 55 -10.21 6.66 15.27
N GLY A 56 -9.06 6.11 15.65
CA GLY A 56 -8.47 4.95 14.97
C GLY A 56 -9.35 3.72 15.03
N LEU A 57 -9.94 3.44 16.19
CA LEU A 57 -10.90 2.35 16.37
C LEU A 57 -12.16 2.57 15.53
N THR A 58 -12.66 3.80 15.47
CA THR A 58 -13.82 4.17 14.64
C THR A 58 -13.53 3.97 13.16
N ILE A 59 -12.39 4.46 12.67
CA ILE A 59 -11.97 4.29 11.27
C ILE A 59 -11.84 2.80 10.94
N ALA A 60 -11.19 2.03 11.79
CA ALA A 60 -11.02 0.60 11.57
C ALA A 60 -12.35 -0.15 11.58
N PHE A 61 -13.29 0.25 12.43
CA PHE A 61 -14.63 -0.32 12.43
C PHE A 61 -15.38 -0.01 11.12
N VAL A 62 -15.32 1.24 10.64
CA VAL A 62 -15.91 1.64 9.36
C VAL A 62 -15.28 0.89 8.19
N VAL A 63 -13.95 0.85 8.10
CA VAL A 63 -13.24 0.11 7.05
C VAL A 63 -13.55 -1.38 7.15
N GLY A 64 -13.58 -1.92 8.37
CA GLY A 64 -13.94 -3.30 8.66
C GLY A 64 -15.35 -3.66 8.21
N LEU A 65 -16.33 -2.79 8.45
CA LEU A 65 -17.70 -2.94 7.96
C LEU A 65 -17.78 -2.85 6.44
N VAL A 66 -17.04 -1.94 5.81
CA VAL A 66 -17.01 -1.82 4.34
C VAL A 66 -16.43 -3.08 3.72
N LEU A 67 -15.30 -3.58 4.24
CA LEU A 67 -14.66 -4.82 3.77
C LEU A 67 -15.53 -6.06 4.07
N GLY A 68 -16.13 -6.12 5.26
CA GLY A 68 -17.05 -7.19 5.65
C GLY A 68 -18.32 -7.20 4.81
N GLY A 69 -18.92 -6.04 4.55
CA GLY A 69 -20.05 -5.86 3.65
C GLY A 69 -19.70 -6.23 2.22
N PHE A 70 -18.53 -5.80 1.73
CA PHE A 70 -18.02 -6.20 0.43
C PHE A 70 -17.84 -7.72 0.34
N TYR A 71 -17.34 -8.35 1.40
CA TYR A 71 -17.23 -9.81 1.47
C TYR A 71 -18.59 -10.51 1.45
N LEU A 72 -19.59 -9.98 2.16
CA LEU A 72 -20.95 -10.53 2.15
C LEU A 72 -21.62 -10.39 0.77
N ILE A 73 -21.43 -9.26 0.09
CA ILE A 73 -22.06 -8.96 -1.21
C ILE A 73 -21.37 -9.74 -2.35
N PHE A 74 -20.04 -9.70 -2.43
CA PHE A 74 -19.27 -10.26 -3.55
C PHE A 74 -18.75 -11.68 -3.28
N GLY A 75 -18.93 -12.19 -2.05
CA GLY A 75 -18.58 -13.55 -1.65
C GLY A 75 -17.10 -13.90 -1.85
N ALA A 76 -16.85 -15.17 -2.18
CA ALA A 76 -15.50 -15.69 -2.41
C ALA A 76 -14.77 -15.02 -3.59
N ARG A 77 -15.50 -14.45 -4.57
CA ARG A 77 -14.89 -13.75 -5.71
C ARG A 77 -14.22 -12.43 -5.28
N GLY A 78 -14.87 -11.68 -4.38
CA GLY A 78 -14.27 -10.49 -3.78
C GLY A 78 -13.04 -10.83 -2.92
N MET A 79 -13.09 -11.94 -2.18
CA MET A 79 -11.95 -12.38 -1.37
C MET A 79 -10.76 -12.87 -2.21
N ARG A 80 -10.96 -13.45 -3.40
CA ARG A 80 -9.83 -13.78 -4.30
C ARG A 80 -9.03 -12.55 -4.70
N PHE A 81 -9.68 -11.39 -4.85
CA PHE A 81 -8.96 -10.15 -5.14
C PHE A 81 -8.05 -9.73 -3.97
N VAL A 82 -8.54 -9.81 -2.74
CA VAL A 82 -7.76 -9.48 -1.53
C VAL A 82 -6.66 -10.51 -1.25
N LEU A 83 -6.94 -11.80 -1.50
CA LEU A 83 -5.96 -12.90 -1.31
C LEU A 83 -4.86 -12.88 -2.36
N ASN A 84 -5.18 -12.50 -3.60
CA ASN A 84 -4.19 -12.32 -4.66
C ASN A 84 -3.53 -10.93 -4.61
N PHE A 85 -3.87 -10.11 -3.62
CA PHE A 85 -3.22 -8.82 -3.44
C PHE A 85 -1.79 -9.02 -2.97
N ASN A 86 -0.86 -8.31 -3.59
CA ASN A 86 0.56 -8.50 -3.35
C ASN A 86 0.98 -7.75 -2.08
N TRP A 87 0.75 -8.37 -0.92
CA TRP A 87 1.09 -7.81 0.39
C TRP A 87 2.58 -7.51 0.55
N MET A 88 3.46 -8.24 -0.15
CA MET A 88 4.90 -7.95 -0.18
C MET A 88 5.17 -6.54 -0.72
N SER A 89 4.40 -6.09 -1.70
CA SER A 89 4.50 -4.74 -2.25
C SER A 89 4.15 -3.67 -1.20
N VAL A 90 3.09 -3.89 -0.41
CA VAL A 90 2.72 -2.98 0.69
C VAL A 90 3.79 -2.95 1.77
N GLN A 91 4.31 -4.12 2.17
CA GLN A 91 5.37 -4.22 3.18
C GLN A 91 6.66 -3.53 2.74
N LEU A 92 7.08 -3.76 1.50
CA LEU A 92 8.22 -3.03 0.92
C LEU A 92 7.94 -1.54 0.86
N GLY A 93 6.74 -1.14 0.43
CA GLY A 93 6.33 0.26 0.42
C GLY A 93 6.42 0.91 1.80
N LEU A 94 5.96 0.21 2.84
CA LEU A 94 6.07 0.64 4.23
C LEU A 94 7.54 0.87 4.62
N VAL A 95 8.42 -0.09 4.36
CA VAL A 95 9.86 0.01 4.68
C VAL A 95 10.53 1.15 3.90
N PHE A 96 10.29 1.26 2.60
CA PHE A 96 10.82 2.36 1.78
C PHE A 96 10.32 3.72 2.25
N GLY A 97 9.03 3.83 2.57
CA GLY A 97 8.44 5.04 3.11
C GLY A 97 9.04 5.43 4.45
N MET A 98 9.18 4.48 5.39
CA MET A 98 9.85 4.71 6.67
C MET A 98 11.26 5.27 6.49
N LEU A 99 12.05 4.64 5.61
CA LEU A 99 13.43 5.05 5.35
C LEU A 99 13.51 6.44 4.70
N LEU A 100 12.80 6.64 3.59
CA LEU A 100 12.88 7.90 2.83
C LEU A 100 12.40 9.08 3.66
N TYR A 101 11.23 8.94 4.29
CA TYR A 101 10.63 10.03 5.06
C TYR A 101 11.32 10.21 6.42
N GLY A 102 11.79 9.13 7.04
CA GLY A 102 12.60 9.19 8.25
C GLY A 102 13.91 9.94 8.02
N ILE A 103 14.68 9.59 6.97
CA ILE A 103 15.92 10.29 6.63
C ILE A 103 15.64 11.75 6.25
N ALA A 104 14.64 11.99 5.40
CA ALA A 104 14.29 13.34 4.96
C ALA A 104 13.92 14.24 6.15
N ASN A 105 13.16 13.74 7.13
CA ASN A 105 12.75 14.53 8.28
C ASN A 105 13.85 14.67 9.33
N ALA A 106 14.75 13.70 9.43
CA ALA A 106 15.92 13.80 10.29
C ALA A 106 16.86 14.92 9.80
N ILE A 107 17.07 15.03 8.48
CA ILE A 107 17.87 16.10 7.86
C ILE A 107 17.12 17.44 7.88
N THR A 108 15.87 17.44 7.40
CA THR A 108 15.06 18.63 7.16
C THR A 108 13.81 18.58 8.04
N PRO A 109 13.75 19.37 9.13
CA PRO A 109 12.60 19.34 10.02
C PRO A 109 11.34 19.80 9.27
N LEU A 110 10.27 19.00 9.33
CA LEU A 110 8.98 19.30 8.70
C LEU A 110 8.36 20.63 9.17
N LEU A 111 8.61 21.03 10.42
CA LEU A 111 8.19 22.34 10.93
C LEU A 111 9.36 23.05 11.62
N PRO A 112 9.42 24.40 11.54
CA PRO A 112 10.44 25.20 12.22
C PRO A 112 10.47 24.97 13.74
N THR A 113 9.31 24.65 14.32
CA THR A 113 9.15 24.32 15.75
C THR A 113 9.93 23.07 16.17
N TYR A 114 10.15 22.13 15.24
CA TYR A 114 10.87 20.89 15.50
C TYR A 114 12.37 20.98 15.18
N ALA A 115 12.86 22.12 14.66
CA ALA A 115 14.29 22.30 14.36
C ALA A 115 15.20 22.16 15.60
N ARG A 116 14.63 22.30 16.80
CA ARG A 116 15.33 22.14 18.09
C ARG A 116 15.31 20.71 18.63
N GLU A 117 14.58 19.79 17.98
CA GLU A 117 14.51 18.39 18.41
C GLU A 117 15.72 17.59 17.93
N ASP A 118 16.06 16.57 18.73
CA ASP A 118 17.11 15.62 18.41
C ASP A 118 16.83 14.92 17.06
N PHE A 119 17.90 14.67 16.30
CA PHE A 119 17.84 14.07 14.96
C PHE A 119 17.08 12.75 14.97
N VAL A 120 17.27 11.93 16.00
CA VAL A 120 16.62 10.62 16.15
C VAL A 120 15.11 10.76 16.32
N ALA A 121 14.65 11.72 17.12
CA ALA A 121 13.22 11.94 17.36
C ALA A 121 12.50 12.39 16.09
N ARG A 122 13.11 13.31 15.33
CA ARG A 122 12.60 13.75 14.02
C ARG A 122 12.59 12.62 12.99
N GLY A 123 13.66 11.82 12.98
CA GLY A 123 13.74 10.63 12.14
C GLY A 123 12.62 9.63 12.42
N LEU A 124 12.31 9.39 13.69
CA LEU A 124 11.20 8.51 14.09
C LEU A 124 9.83 9.09 13.72
N GLN A 125 9.58 10.39 13.94
CA GLN A 125 8.36 11.06 13.47
C GLN A 125 8.18 10.92 11.96
N GLY A 126 9.26 11.18 11.21
CA GLY A 126 9.28 11.02 9.77
C GLY A 126 9.02 9.57 9.36
N ALA A 127 9.66 8.61 10.02
CA ALA A 127 9.50 7.20 9.71
C ALA A 127 8.06 6.72 9.91
N VAL A 128 7.38 7.14 10.98
CA VAL A 128 5.99 6.75 11.25
C VAL A 128 5.04 7.30 10.19
N ASP A 129 5.16 8.58 9.83
CA ASP A 129 4.33 9.16 8.77
C ASP A 129 4.69 8.56 7.40
N GLY A 130 5.98 8.35 7.16
CA GLY A 130 6.54 7.69 5.99
C GLY A 130 6.05 6.26 5.81
N ALA A 131 5.89 5.50 6.90
CA ALA A 131 5.37 4.13 6.86
C ALA A 131 3.99 4.06 6.21
N LEU A 132 3.10 5.00 6.56
CA LEU A 132 1.73 5.02 6.06
C LEU A 132 1.66 5.50 4.61
N ILE A 133 2.40 6.58 4.28
CA ILE A 133 2.53 7.05 2.90
C ILE A 133 3.13 5.96 2.02
N GLY A 134 4.16 5.27 2.53
CA GLY A 134 4.84 4.18 1.85
C GLY A 134 3.97 2.96 1.65
N ALA A 135 3.22 2.52 2.67
CA ALA A 135 2.28 1.42 2.55
C ALA A 135 1.18 1.72 1.50
N PHE A 136 0.67 2.96 1.49
CA PHE A 136 -0.30 3.41 0.51
C PHE A 136 0.29 3.42 -0.92
N ALA A 137 1.49 3.97 -1.09
CA ALA A 137 2.20 3.94 -2.37
C ALA A 137 2.49 2.50 -2.84
N GLY A 138 2.92 1.61 -1.94
CA GLY A 138 3.12 0.18 -2.22
C GLY A 138 1.83 -0.50 -2.65
N ALA A 139 0.69 -0.19 -2.02
CA ALA A 139 -0.61 -0.70 -2.44
C ALA A 139 -0.98 -0.24 -3.86
N ILE A 140 -0.70 1.01 -4.21
CA ILE A 140 -0.90 1.54 -5.58
C ILE A 140 0.00 0.81 -6.59
N VAL A 141 1.29 0.62 -6.25
CA VAL A 141 2.22 -0.13 -7.10
C VAL A 141 1.73 -1.56 -7.32
N SER A 142 1.21 -2.23 -6.28
CA SER A 142 0.60 -3.56 -6.44
C SER A 142 -0.57 -3.57 -7.42
N LEU A 143 -1.38 -2.51 -7.49
CA LEU A 143 -2.51 -2.41 -8.43
C LEU A 143 -2.03 -2.18 -9.88
N ILE A 144 -0.93 -1.46 -10.03
CA ILE A 144 -0.30 -1.15 -11.31
C ILE A 144 0.42 -2.38 -11.87
N ASP A 145 1.28 -3.01 -11.07
CA ASP A 145 2.30 -3.95 -11.56
C ASP A 145 1.73 -5.32 -11.94
N ARG A 146 0.59 -5.74 -11.35
CA ARG A 146 -0.10 -7.04 -11.51
C ARG A 146 0.74 -8.31 -11.30
N LYS A 147 2.08 -8.24 -11.39
CA LYS A 147 3.03 -9.32 -11.17
C LYS A 147 3.40 -9.38 -9.67
N PRO A 148 3.65 -10.57 -9.11
CA PRO A 148 4.19 -10.68 -7.77
C PRO A 148 5.58 -10.02 -7.71
N VAL A 149 5.87 -9.34 -6.60
CA VAL A 149 7.18 -8.71 -6.40
C VAL A 149 8.14 -9.82 -6.00
N LEU A 150 9.04 -10.14 -6.89
CA LEU A 150 10.14 -11.07 -6.61
C LEU A 150 11.29 -10.30 -5.97
N LEU A 151 11.90 -10.86 -4.93
CA LEU A 151 13.09 -10.30 -4.27
C LEU A 151 14.38 -10.51 -5.09
N THR A 152 14.29 -10.40 -6.41
CA THR A 152 15.43 -10.40 -7.33
C THR A 152 15.87 -8.97 -7.59
N ARG A 153 17.14 -8.76 -7.97
CA ARG A 153 17.67 -7.42 -8.28
C ARG A 153 16.79 -6.67 -9.28
N PHE A 154 16.36 -7.33 -10.36
CA PHE A 154 15.48 -6.74 -11.37
C PHE A 154 14.07 -6.44 -10.84
N GLY A 155 13.51 -7.32 -10.02
CA GLY A 155 12.21 -7.11 -9.38
C GLY A 155 12.22 -5.91 -8.43
N ILE A 156 13.25 -5.82 -7.59
CA ILE A 156 13.44 -4.69 -6.67
C ILE A 156 13.66 -3.38 -7.45
N THR A 157 14.52 -3.36 -8.49
CA THR A 157 14.75 -2.14 -9.27
C THR A 157 13.47 -1.65 -9.96
N ARG A 158 12.69 -2.55 -10.58
CA ARG A 158 11.39 -2.23 -11.17
C ARG A 158 10.42 -1.68 -10.13
N TYR A 159 10.31 -2.37 -8.99
CA TYR A 159 9.44 -1.95 -7.90
C TYR A 159 9.82 -0.56 -7.39
N THR A 160 11.10 -0.30 -7.12
CA THR A 160 11.60 0.99 -6.66
C THR A 160 11.31 2.11 -7.67
N LEU A 161 11.51 1.87 -8.97
CA LEU A 161 11.18 2.87 -10.00
C LEU A 161 9.69 3.20 -10.04
N LEU A 162 8.83 2.18 -9.99
CA LEU A 162 7.37 2.39 -9.94
C LEU A 162 6.96 3.10 -8.65
N PHE A 163 7.55 2.74 -7.52
CA PHE A 163 7.29 3.36 -6.23
C PHE A 163 7.66 4.84 -6.24
N LEU A 164 8.85 5.20 -6.74
CA LEU A 164 9.28 6.59 -6.87
C LEU A 164 8.37 7.37 -7.83
N LEU A 165 7.98 6.77 -8.95
CA LEU A 165 7.08 7.39 -9.91
C LEU A 165 5.69 7.66 -9.29
N VAL A 166 5.15 6.71 -8.54
CA VAL A 166 3.89 6.88 -7.79
C VAL A 166 4.02 8.00 -6.76
N LEU A 167 5.13 8.07 -6.02
CA LEU A 167 5.38 9.16 -5.08
C LEU A 167 5.45 10.53 -5.76
N ILE A 168 6.12 10.64 -6.92
CA ILE A 168 6.18 11.89 -7.70
C ILE A 168 4.79 12.32 -8.16
N ILE A 169 4.00 11.39 -8.69
CA ILE A 169 2.62 11.67 -9.12
C ILE A 169 1.77 12.11 -7.93
N LEU A 170 1.86 11.41 -6.80
CA LEU A 170 1.12 11.76 -5.59
C LEU A 170 1.52 13.15 -5.08
N ALA A 171 2.83 13.46 -5.07
CA ALA A 171 3.33 14.77 -4.70
C ALA A 171 2.82 15.89 -5.63
N ALA A 172 2.80 15.65 -6.94
CA ALA A 172 2.26 16.59 -7.92
C ALA A 172 0.77 16.84 -7.72
N ILE A 173 -0.03 15.78 -7.53
CA ILE A 173 -1.47 15.86 -7.27
C ILE A 173 -1.76 16.64 -5.98
N ILE A 174 -1.04 16.35 -4.89
CA ILE A 174 -1.19 17.06 -3.61
C ILE A 174 -0.81 18.54 -3.78
N THR A 175 0.26 18.83 -4.51
CA THR A 175 0.70 20.22 -4.77
C THR A 175 -0.35 21.00 -5.54
N ILE A 176 -0.95 20.41 -6.58
CA ILE A 176 -2.06 21.00 -7.34
C ILE A 176 -3.28 21.21 -6.43
N GLY A 177 -3.63 20.21 -5.61
CA GLY A 177 -4.77 20.27 -4.70
C GLY A 177 -4.65 21.30 -3.56
N ASN A 178 -3.42 21.73 -3.23
CA ASN A 178 -3.15 22.74 -2.22
C ASN A 178 -3.16 24.18 -2.76
N GLN A 179 -3.37 24.37 -4.07
CA GLN A 179 -3.54 25.71 -4.65
C GLN A 179 -4.84 26.34 -4.13
N PRO A 180 -4.83 27.62 -3.70
CA PRO A 180 -5.99 28.25 -3.05
C PRO A 180 -7.24 28.36 -3.95
N GLN A 181 -7.06 28.28 -5.28
CA GLN A 181 -8.15 28.38 -6.25
C GLN A 181 -8.74 27.03 -6.65
N ILE A 182 -8.12 25.92 -6.25
CA ILE A 182 -8.51 24.56 -6.67
C ILE A 182 -9.27 23.88 -5.54
N SER A 183 -10.43 23.30 -5.85
CA SER A 183 -11.17 22.49 -4.88
C SER A 183 -10.34 21.27 -4.48
N ARG A 184 -10.22 21.00 -3.17
CA ARG A 184 -9.47 19.84 -2.63
C ARG A 184 -9.94 18.50 -3.23
N ASN A 185 -11.20 18.42 -3.66
CA ASN A 185 -11.76 17.22 -4.29
C ASN A 185 -11.13 16.93 -5.66
N VAL A 186 -10.61 17.95 -6.36
CA VAL A 186 -9.97 17.78 -7.68
C VAL A 186 -8.76 16.85 -7.60
N ALA A 187 -7.98 16.92 -6.52
CA ALA A 187 -6.85 16.01 -6.29
C ALA A 187 -7.31 14.54 -6.26
N PHE A 188 -8.43 14.26 -5.59
CA PHE A 188 -9.02 12.91 -5.55
C PHE A 188 -9.51 12.45 -6.92
N TRP A 189 -10.17 13.34 -7.67
CA TRP A 189 -10.64 13.05 -9.03
C TRP A 189 -9.51 12.83 -10.04
N LEU A 190 -8.36 13.48 -9.87
CA LEU A 190 -7.18 13.29 -10.72
C LEU A 190 -6.39 12.02 -10.36
N PHE A 191 -6.46 11.58 -9.11
CA PHE A 191 -5.72 10.42 -8.63
C PHE A 191 -6.15 9.13 -9.33
N VAL A 192 -7.45 8.86 -9.41
CA VAL A 192 -7.99 7.65 -10.05
C VAL A 192 -7.53 7.51 -11.52
N PRO A 193 -7.73 8.50 -12.42
CA PRO A 193 -7.29 8.41 -13.79
C PRO A 193 -5.76 8.34 -13.90
N ALA A 194 -5.00 9.02 -13.04
CA ALA A 194 -3.53 8.92 -13.05
C ALA A 194 -3.06 7.47 -12.79
N VAL A 195 -3.64 6.79 -11.80
CA VAL A 195 -3.34 5.38 -11.51
C VAL A 195 -3.75 4.47 -12.68
N LEU A 196 -4.91 4.72 -13.31
CA LEU A 196 -5.36 3.96 -14.47
C LEU A 196 -4.46 4.14 -15.68
N ILE A 197 -4.02 5.36 -15.97
CA ILE A 197 -3.07 5.67 -17.05
C ILE A 197 -1.73 4.99 -16.78
N LEU A 198 -1.22 5.11 -15.55
CA LEU A 198 0.05 4.47 -15.18
C LEU A 198 -0.03 2.95 -15.32
N ARG A 199 -1.14 2.35 -14.91
CA ARG A 199 -1.42 0.92 -15.10
C ARG A 199 -1.46 0.52 -16.58
N LEU A 200 -2.07 1.34 -17.43
CA LEU A 200 -2.09 1.13 -18.87
C LEU A 200 -0.67 1.17 -19.45
N LEU A 201 0.11 2.21 -19.10
CA LEU A 201 1.48 2.40 -19.56
C LEU A 201 2.38 1.23 -19.17
N VAL A 202 2.34 0.79 -17.90
CA VAL A 202 3.11 -0.37 -17.43
C VAL A 202 2.68 -1.65 -18.15
N SER A 203 1.37 -1.85 -18.36
CA SER A 203 0.90 -3.02 -19.12
C SER A 203 1.34 -3.00 -20.58
N VAL A 204 1.41 -1.84 -21.23
CA VAL A 204 1.89 -1.71 -22.62
C VAL A 204 3.40 -1.94 -22.67
N TYR A 205 4.14 -1.34 -21.73
CA TYR A 205 5.58 -1.53 -21.60
C TYR A 205 5.96 -3.00 -21.38
N ASP A 206 5.23 -3.71 -20.51
CA ASP A 206 5.44 -5.14 -20.27
C ASP A 206 5.20 -5.97 -21.52
N ARG A 207 4.08 -5.78 -22.22
CA ARG A 207 3.81 -6.53 -23.45
C ARG A 207 4.88 -6.28 -24.52
N TRP A 208 5.32 -5.02 -24.64
CA TRP A 208 6.34 -4.67 -25.61
C TRP A 208 7.70 -5.26 -25.26
N ARG A 209 8.05 -5.28 -23.97
CA ARG A 209 9.28 -5.91 -23.48
C ARG A 209 9.24 -7.41 -23.72
N ASP A 210 8.15 -8.07 -23.31
CA ASP A 210 7.99 -9.53 -23.45
C ASP A 210 8.06 -9.94 -24.94
N ASN A 211 7.43 -9.19 -25.84
CA ASN A 211 7.52 -9.41 -27.30
C ASN A 211 8.93 -9.27 -27.88
N ARG A 212 9.84 -8.54 -27.23
CA ARG A 212 11.23 -8.44 -27.66
C ARG A 212 12.07 -9.61 -27.21
N TYR A 213 11.82 -10.16 -26.02
CA TYR A 213 12.65 -11.24 -25.46
C TYR A 213 12.25 -12.62 -26.00
N VAL A 214 10.97 -12.88 -26.25
CA VAL A 214 10.51 -14.12 -26.91
C VAL A 214 11.17 -14.30 -28.29
N ARG A 215 11.51 -13.19 -28.96
CA ARG A 215 12.16 -13.23 -30.27
C ARG A 215 13.63 -13.64 -30.23
N TRP A 216 14.32 -13.76 -29.09
CA TRP A 216 15.74 -14.16 -29.09
C TRP A 216 15.93 -15.66 -28.77
N ASP A 217 15.07 -16.23 -27.95
CA ASP A 217 15.16 -17.65 -27.58
C ASP A 217 14.83 -18.58 -28.77
N ASP A 218 14.00 -18.14 -29.71
CA ASP A 218 13.67 -18.89 -30.94
C ASP A 218 14.84 -18.97 -31.96
N TRP A 219 15.88 -18.14 -31.84
CA TRP A 219 17.02 -18.16 -32.79
C TRP A 219 18.10 -19.16 -32.38
N ASP A 220 18.26 -19.41 -31.09
CA ASP A 220 19.29 -20.34 -30.61
C ASP A 220 18.87 -21.81 -30.78
N GLU A 221 17.57 -22.13 -30.80
CA GLU A 221 17.10 -23.49 -31.10
C GLU A 221 17.20 -23.87 -32.58
N ASN A 222 17.21 -22.89 -33.50
CA ASN A 222 17.25 -23.13 -34.96
C ASN A 222 18.67 -23.08 -35.57
N LEU A 223 19.71 -22.86 -34.77
CA LEU A 223 21.11 -22.85 -35.23
C LEU A 223 21.88 -24.14 -34.91
N VAL A 224 21.18 -25.17 -34.40
CA VAL A 224 21.76 -26.47 -33.99
C VAL A 224 21.34 -27.63 -34.92
N GLU A 225 20.66 -27.36 -36.03
CA GLU A 225 20.44 -28.33 -37.13
C GLU A 225 21.29 -28.00 -38.36
#